data_AF-A0A0A0BPQ6-F1
#
_entry.id   AF-A0A0A0BPQ6-F1
#
_cell.length_a   1.000
_cell.length_b   1.000
_cell.length_c   1.000
_cell.angle_alpha   90.00
_cell.angle_beta   90.00
_cell.angle_gamma   90.00
#
_symmetry.space_group_name_H-M   'P 1'
#
loop_
_entity.id
_entity.type
_entity.pdbx_description
1 polymer ?
#
loop_
_entity_poly.entity_id
_entity_poly.type
_entity_poly.pdbx_seq_one_letter_code
_entity_poly.pdbx_strand_id
1 'polypeptide(L)'
;MESPEAGRYADDPTDDGSEYEARTVRPYAVTGGRVRAANSDLPLEALVEVLPGAVSSHGLPPEKRAILQHAAHTFVSVAELSALLRLPLGVVRVLVTDLADAQYIRVHTSTPVSVHTGQSPALSLSVLESVLNGISAL
;
A
#
# COMPACT_ATOMS: atom_id res chain seq x y z
N MET A 1 73.08 18.80 11.10
CA MET A 1 73.28 17.48 10.47
C MET A 1 72.24 16.56 11.06
N GLU A 2 71.25 16.24 10.25
CA GLU A 2 69.95 15.62 10.57
C GLU A 2 70.01 14.19 11.11
N SER A 3 68.96 13.84 11.85
CA SER A 3 68.36 12.50 11.95
C SER A 3 66.83 12.70 12.17
N PRO A 4 65.98 11.68 12.02
CA PRO A 4 65.37 11.21 10.76
C PRO A 4 63.83 11.08 10.85
N GLU A 5 63.11 10.76 9.75
CA GLU A 5 61.85 9.96 9.71
C GLU A 5 61.33 9.88 8.26
N ALA A 6 61.32 8.72 7.61
CA ALA A 6 60.33 7.64 7.66
C ALA A 6 59.06 7.89 6.80
N GLY A 7 58.91 7.06 5.78
CA GLY A 7 57.62 6.57 5.27
C GLY A 7 56.70 7.56 4.55
N ARG A 8 56.96 7.86 3.27
CA ARG A 8 55.91 8.41 2.39
C ARG A 8 54.99 7.28 1.95
N TYR A 9 53.84 7.22 2.61
CA TYR A 9 52.69 6.39 2.33
C TYR A 9 52.21 6.58 0.88
N ALA A 10 51.83 5.48 0.24
CA ALA A 10 51.34 5.43 -1.12
C ALA A 10 50.05 6.25 -1.29
N ASP A 11 49.92 6.89 -2.45
CA ASP A 11 48.71 7.52 -2.95
C ASP A 11 47.68 6.41 -3.27
N ASP A 12 46.72 6.22 -2.36
CA ASP A 12 45.51 5.43 -2.63
C ASP A 12 44.41 6.41 -3.07
N PRO A 13 43.97 6.38 -4.33
CA PRO A 13 42.86 7.23 -4.76
C PRO A 13 41.59 6.69 -4.11
N THR A 14 41.16 7.34 -3.04
CA THR A 14 39.89 7.08 -2.39
C THR A 14 38.77 7.26 -3.41
N ASP A 15 38.11 6.14 -3.68
CA ASP A 15 36.77 5.97 -4.24
C ASP A 15 35.88 7.19 -3.92
N ASP A 16 35.68 8.06 -4.92
CA ASP A 16 34.68 9.13 -4.89
C ASP A 16 33.30 8.49 -5.05
N GLY A 17 32.91 7.77 -4.01
CA GLY A 17 31.56 7.31 -3.79
C GLY A 17 30.70 8.54 -3.58
N SER A 18 30.25 9.15 -4.68
CA SER A 18 29.16 10.12 -4.69
C SER A 18 28.01 9.56 -3.87
N GLU A 19 27.97 10.00 -2.61
CA GLU A 19 26.90 9.75 -1.67
C GLU A 19 25.64 10.37 -2.26
N TYR A 20 24.91 9.58 -3.03
CA TYR A 20 23.47 9.69 -3.04
C TYR A 20 23.04 9.36 -1.61
N GLU A 21 23.14 10.34 -0.71
CA GLU A 21 22.41 10.36 0.55
C GLU A 21 20.93 10.34 0.17
N ALA A 22 20.43 9.14 -0.15
CA ALA A 22 19.04 8.82 -0.08
C ALA A 22 18.70 9.07 1.39
N ARG A 23 18.18 10.26 1.68
CA ARG A 23 17.66 10.66 2.97
C ARG A 23 16.75 9.53 3.44
N THR A 24 17.30 8.63 4.24
CA THR A 24 16.62 7.38 4.59
C THR A 24 15.67 7.76 5.70
N VAL A 25 14.55 8.35 5.31
CA VAL A 25 13.42 8.59 6.20
C VAL A 25 13.03 7.21 6.70
N ARG A 26 13.13 7.00 8.01
CA ARG A 26 12.76 5.71 8.60
C ARG A 26 11.34 5.38 8.13
N PRO A 27 11.06 4.12 7.73
CA PRO A 27 9.69 3.66 7.60
C PRO A 27 8.94 4.09 8.87
N TYR A 28 7.72 4.58 8.75
CA TYR A 28 6.90 5.12 9.86
C TYR A 28 7.09 6.61 10.22
N ALA A 29 8.22 7.26 9.91
CA ALA A 29 8.39 8.69 10.22
C ALA A 29 7.40 9.59 9.46
N VAL A 30 7.09 9.23 8.21
CA VAL A 30 6.11 9.94 7.35
C VAL A 30 4.68 9.89 7.90
N THR A 31 4.38 8.90 8.75
CA THR A 31 3.02 8.66 9.26
C THR A 31 2.78 9.22 10.67
N GLY A 32 3.81 9.77 11.32
CA GLY A 32 3.68 10.40 12.65
C GLY A 32 3.10 9.51 13.75
N GLY A 33 3.26 8.18 13.66
CA GLY A 33 2.71 7.22 14.64
C GLY A 33 1.29 6.72 14.34
N ARG A 34 0.61 7.25 13.31
CA ARG A 34 -0.76 6.84 12.92
C ARG A 34 -0.87 5.39 12.45
N VAL A 35 0.25 4.75 12.10
CA VAL A 35 0.28 3.35 11.66
C VAL A 35 -0.27 2.39 12.72
N ARG A 36 0.00 2.63 14.01
CA ARG A 36 -0.53 1.77 15.07
C ARG A 36 -2.06 1.90 15.21
N ALA A 37 -2.61 3.08 14.92
CA ALA A 37 -4.04 3.34 14.93
C ALA A 37 -4.74 2.80 13.66
N ALA A 38 -4.08 2.88 12.50
CA ALA A 38 -4.61 2.38 11.23
C ALA A 38 -4.54 0.85 11.06
N ASN A 39 -3.88 0.14 11.97
CA ASN A 39 -3.67 -1.30 11.85
C ASN A 39 -4.95 -2.15 11.97
N SER A 40 -6.08 -1.59 12.42
CA SER A 40 -7.33 -2.33 12.64
C SER A 40 -8.47 -2.05 11.65
N ASP A 41 -8.49 -0.90 10.95
CA ASP A 41 -9.77 -0.43 10.38
C ASP A 41 -9.92 -0.63 8.88
N LEU A 42 -8.81 -0.79 8.13
CA LEU A 42 -8.86 -0.99 6.69
C LEU A 42 -8.46 -2.42 6.29
N PRO A 43 -9.40 -3.25 5.78
CA PRO A 43 -9.13 -4.60 5.29
C PRO A 43 -8.04 -4.62 4.21
N LEU A 44 -7.26 -5.70 4.14
CA LEU A 44 -6.15 -5.80 3.18
C LEU A 44 -6.68 -5.97 1.74
N GLU A 45 -7.83 -6.62 1.61
CA GLU A 45 -8.57 -6.89 0.39
C GLU A 45 -9.43 -5.71 -0.07
N ALA A 46 -9.48 -4.62 0.71
CA ALA A 46 -10.24 -3.43 0.33
C ALA A 46 -9.71 -2.87 -0.99
N LEU A 47 -10.62 -2.55 -1.90
CA LEU A 47 -10.29 -2.06 -3.24
C LEU A 47 -10.28 -0.54 -3.27
N VAL A 48 -9.27 0.01 -3.92
CA VAL A 48 -9.09 1.45 -4.11
C VAL A 48 -9.53 1.82 -5.53
N GLU A 49 -10.47 2.76 -5.63
CA GLU A 49 -10.90 3.42 -6.87
C GLU A 49 -10.40 4.86 -6.87
N VAL A 50 -9.74 5.30 -7.94
CA VAL A 50 -9.32 6.70 -8.08
C VAL A 50 -10.47 7.55 -8.62
N LEU A 51 -10.76 8.67 -7.96
CA LEU A 51 -11.81 9.59 -8.39
C LEU A 51 -11.37 10.44 -9.60
N PRO A 52 -12.30 10.91 -10.45
CA PRO A 52 -11.97 11.72 -11.62
C PRO A 52 -11.11 12.95 -11.28
N GLY A 53 -10.04 13.16 -12.05
CA GLY A 53 -9.11 14.29 -11.87
C GLY A 53 -8.07 14.13 -10.77
N ALA A 54 -8.19 13.13 -9.90
CA ALA A 54 -7.27 12.94 -8.77
C ALA A 54 -5.83 12.66 -9.23
N VAL A 55 -5.64 11.88 -10.31
CA VAL A 55 -4.30 11.54 -10.84
C VAL A 55 -3.50 12.78 -11.25
N SER A 56 -4.16 13.87 -11.65
CA SER A 56 -3.54 15.13 -12.08
C SER A 56 -3.22 16.08 -10.91
N SER A 57 -3.45 15.65 -9.66
CA SER A 57 -3.27 16.52 -8.48
C SER A 57 -1.80 16.83 -8.21
N HIS A 58 -1.54 18.10 -7.90
CA HIS A 58 -0.21 18.59 -7.56
C HIS A 58 -0.02 18.73 -6.05
N GLY A 59 1.23 18.83 -5.60
CA GLY A 59 1.56 19.02 -4.17
C GLY A 59 1.44 17.77 -3.29
N LEU A 60 1.10 16.61 -3.87
CA LEU A 60 1.06 15.35 -3.13
C LEU A 60 2.47 14.77 -2.92
N PRO A 61 2.74 14.19 -1.73
CA PRO A 61 3.91 13.35 -1.50
C PRO A 61 4.03 12.23 -2.55
N PRO A 62 5.26 11.77 -2.85
CA PRO A 62 5.48 10.79 -3.90
C PRO A 62 4.73 9.48 -3.70
N GLU A 63 4.58 9.02 -2.47
CA GLU A 63 3.88 7.78 -2.15
C GLU A 63 2.38 7.89 -2.43
N LYS A 64 1.77 9.03 -2.08
CA LYS A 64 0.34 9.29 -2.36
C LYS A 64 0.08 9.37 -3.86
N ARG A 65 0.96 10.03 -4.61
CA ARG A 65 0.87 10.10 -6.07
C ARG A 65 1.02 8.72 -6.72
N ALA A 66 1.95 7.90 -6.22
CA ALA A 66 2.16 6.56 -6.73
C ALA A 66 0.93 5.67 -6.52
N ILE A 67 0.23 5.78 -5.38
CA ILE A 67 -1.07 5.12 -5.17
C ILE A 67 -2.07 5.51 -6.26
N LEU A 68 -2.23 6.80 -6.55
CA LEU A 68 -3.15 7.28 -7.58
C LEU A 68 -2.77 6.78 -8.98
N GLN A 69 -1.48 6.65 -9.28
CA GLN A 69 -1.00 6.15 -10.57
C GLN A 69 -1.28 4.65 -10.74
N HIS A 70 -1.02 3.84 -9.71
CA HIS A 70 -1.28 2.40 -9.78
C HIS A 70 -2.77 2.05 -9.89
N ALA A 71 -3.64 2.84 -9.24
CA ALA A 71 -5.08 2.64 -9.26
C ALA A 71 -5.83 3.51 -10.30
N ALA A 72 -5.11 4.15 -11.23
CA ALA A 72 -5.70 5.13 -12.18
C ALA A 72 -6.72 4.50 -13.15
N HIS A 73 -6.56 3.23 -13.48
CA HIS A 73 -7.33 2.56 -14.54
C HIS A 73 -8.02 1.27 -14.09
N THR A 74 -7.82 0.86 -12.84
CA THR A 74 -8.39 -0.35 -12.27
C THR A 74 -8.55 -0.21 -10.77
N PHE A 75 -9.38 -1.08 -10.20
CA PHE A 75 -9.43 -1.28 -8.76
C PHE A 75 -8.19 -2.04 -8.31
N VAL A 76 -7.51 -1.53 -7.28
CA VAL A 76 -6.30 -2.16 -6.72
C VAL A 76 -6.50 -2.37 -5.23
N SER A 77 -6.17 -3.57 -4.73
CA SER A 77 -6.31 -3.84 -3.31
C SER A 77 -5.25 -3.12 -2.46
N VAL A 78 -5.54 -2.86 -1.19
CA VAL A 78 -4.56 -2.28 -0.24
C VAL A 78 -3.31 -3.15 -0.12
N ALA A 79 -3.48 -4.48 -0.11
CA ALA A 79 -2.37 -5.42 -0.10
C ALA A 79 -1.51 -5.33 -1.36
N GLU A 80 -2.15 -5.24 -2.53
CA GLU A 80 -1.45 -5.11 -3.81
C GLU A 80 -0.70 -3.78 -3.91
N LEU A 81 -1.30 -2.67 -3.45
CA LEU A 81 -0.60 -1.38 -3.37
C LEU A 81 0.65 -1.45 -2.49
N SER A 82 0.59 -2.16 -1.36
CA SER A 82 1.76 -2.37 -0.51
C SER A 82 2.86 -3.17 -1.20
N ALA A 83 2.50 -4.22 -1.94
CA ALA A 83 3.46 -5.00 -2.71
C ALA A 83 4.09 -4.19 -3.84
N LEU A 84 3.28 -3.46 -4.62
CA LEU A 84 3.71 -2.64 -5.75
C LEU A 84 4.65 -1.51 -5.31
N LEU A 85 4.29 -0.81 -4.22
CA LEU A 85 5.06 0.32 -3.70
C LEU A 85 6.23 -0.10 -2.81
N ARG A 86 6.32 -1.39 -2.44
CA ARG A 86 7.31 -1.91 -1.48
C ARG A 86 7.31 -1.16 -0.16
N LEU A 87 6.13 -0.71 0.28
CA LEU A 87 5.91 -0.01 1.54
C LEU A 87 5.22 -0.93 2.54
N PRO A 88 5.51 -0.83 3.86
CA PRO A 88 4.81 -1.61 4.87
C PRO A 88 3.29 -1.42 4.81
N LEU A 89 2.53 -2.49 5.05
CA LEU A 89 1.05 -2.49 4.98
C LEU A 89 0.43 -1.34 5.77
N GLY A 90 0.88 -1.14 7.00
CA GLY A 90 0.37 -0.07 7.86
C GLY A 90 0.62 1.34 7.31
N VAL A 91 1.74 1.56 6.60
CA VAL A 91 2.02 2.84 5.93
C VAL A 91 1.04 3.05 4.79
N VAL A 92 0.82 2.05 3.94
CA VAL A 92 -0.14 2.14 2.82
C VAL A 92 -1.55 2.39 3.33
N ARG A 93 -1.99 1.70 4.40
CA ARG A 93 -3.29 1.96 5.03
C ARG A 93 -3.46 3.43 5.43
N VAL A 94 -2.48 4.02 6.10
CA VAL A 94 -2.52 5.45 6.46
C VAL A 94 -2.61 6.35 5.22
N LEU A 95 -1.81 6.07 4.18
CA LEU A 95 -1.83 6.87 2.96
C LEU A 95 -3.17 6.76 2.21
N VAL A 96 -3.76 5.56 2.18
CA VAL A 96 -5.08 5.30 1.57
C VAL A 96 -6.17 6.03 2.37
N THR A 97 -6.17 5.95 3.69
CA THR A 97 -7.12 6.72 4.53
C THR A 97 -6.98 8.22 4.27
N ASP A 98 -5.76 8.76 4.28
CA ASP A 98 -5.53 10.18 4.01
C ASP A 98 -6.03 10.62 2.62
N LEU A 99 -5.86 9.77 1.61
CA LEU A 99 -6.34 10.04 0.24
C LEU A 99 -7.86 9.97 0.14
N ALA A 100 -8.49 9.05 0.89
CA ALA A 100 -9.95 8.93 0.96
C ALA A 100 -10.56 10.14 1.66
N ASP A 101 -9.97 10.57 2.79
CA ASP A 101 -10.39 11.77 3.54
C ASP A 101 -10.28 13.03 2.68
N ALA A 102 -9.21 13.14 1.88
CA ALA A 102 -9.00 14.22 0.93
C ALA A 102 -9.79 14.09 -0.39
N GLN A 103 -10.67 13.08 -0.51
CA GLN A 103 -11.55 12.85 -1.67
C GLN A 103 -10.79 12.67 -2.99
N TYR A 104 -9.61 12.06 -2.96
CA TYR A 104 -8.88 11.64 -4.16
C TYR A 104 -9.25 10.22 -4.60
N ILE A 105 -9.69 9.40 -3.66
CA ILE A 105 -10.06 8.00 -3.91
C ILE A 105 -11.36 7.65 -3.20
N ARG A 106 -12.00 6.58 -3.66
CA ARG A 106 -13.04 5.85 -2.94
C ARG A 106 -12.50 4.48 -2.56
N VAL A 107 -12.82 4.03 -1.35
CA VAL A 107 -12.43 2.72 -0.86
C VAL A 107 -13.66 1.84 -0.77
N HIS A 108 -13.58 0.66 -1.38
CA HIS A 108 -14.62 -0.36 -1.39
C HIS A 108 -14.20 -1.48 -0.46
N THR A 109 -14.99 -1.69 0.59
CA THR A 109 -14.80 -2.80 1.51
C THR A 109 -15.88 -3.84 1.25
N SER A 110 -15.50 -5.11 1.27
CA SER A 110 -16.50 -6.18 1.34
C SER A 110 -17.01 -6.20 2.77
N THR A 111 -18.31 -5.96 2.95
CA THR A 111 -18.93 -6.35 4.22
C THR A 111 -18.84 -7.86 4.28
N PRO A 112 -18.24 -8.46 5.34
CA PRO A 112 -18.32 -9.89 5.50
C PRO A 112 -19.81 -10.22 5.53
N VAL A 113 -20.26 -11.01 4.55
CA VAL A 113 -21.60 -11.61 4.62
C VAL A 113 -21.53 -12.48 5.86
N SER A 114 -21.97 -11.93 6.98
CA SER A 114 -22.28 -12.70 8.15
C SER A 114 -23.48 -13.51 7.71
N VAL A 115 -23.20 -14.72 7.20
CA VAL A 115 -24.21 -15.71 6.89
C VAL A 115 -24.81 -16.07 8.24
N HIS A 116 -25.72 -15.22 8.71
CA HIS A 116 -26.65 -15.57 9.76
C HIS A 116 -27.56 -16.59 9.10
N THR A 117 -27.14 -17.86 9.10
CA THR A 117 -28.03 -19.01 9.02
C THR A 117 -28.89 -19.04 10.29
N GLY A 118 -29.64 -17.97 10.55
CA GLY A 118 -30.88 -18.02 11.33
C GLY A 118 -31.97 -18.80 10.57
N GLN A 119 -31.73 -19.08 9.29
CA GLN A 119 -32.39 -20.12 8.52
C GLN A 119 -31.43 -21.31 8.45
N SER A 120 -31.91 -22.49 8.87
CA SER A 120 -31.14 -23.72 8.95
C SER A 120 -30.19 -23.88 7.75
N PRO A 121 -28.92 -24.33 7.95
CA PRO A 121 -27.95 -24.51 6.86
C PRO A 121 -28.45 -25.39 5.69
N ALA A 122 -29.47 -26.21 5.92
CA ALA A 122 -30.19 -26.96 4.90
C ALA A 122 -30.89 -26.07 3.84
N LEU A 123 -31.45 -24.93 4.22
CA LEU A 123 -32.14 -24.00 3.30
C LEU A 123 -31.15 -23.32 2.36
N SER A 124 -29.97 -22.96 2.86
CA SER A 124 -28.89 -22.38 2.06
C SER A 124 -28.39 -23.35 0.99
N LEU A 125 -28.24 -24.63 1.37
CA LEU A 125 -27.80 -25.67 0.44
C LEU A 125 -28.85 -25.93 -0.65
N SER A 126 -30.14 -26.05 -0.29
CA SER A 126 -31.20 -26.26 -1.28
C SER A 126 -31.35 -25.12 -2.29
N VAL A 127 -31.09 -23.88 -1.87
CA VAL A 127 -31.10 -22.72 -2.78
C VAL A 127 -29.91 -22.77 -3.74
N LEU A 128 -28.71 -23.09 -3.22
CA LEU A 128 -27.51 -23.27 -4.05
C LEU A 128 -27.66 -24.41 -5.05
N GLU A 129 -28.26 -25.53 -4.62
CA GLU A 129 -28.55 -26.70 -5.47
C GLU A 129 -29.59 -26.38 -6.55
N SER A 130 -30.63 -25.62 -6.20
CA SER A 130 -31.64 -25.18 -7.18
C SER A 130 -31.03 -24.25 -8.24
N VAL A 131 -30.13 -23.35 -7.84
CA VAL A 131 -29.42 -22.47 -8.80
C VAL A 131 -28.52 -23.29 -9.70
N LEU A 132 -27.72 -24.21 -9.13
CA LEU A 132 -26.82 -25.10 -9.87
C LEU A 132 -27.57 -25.92 -10.92
N ASN A 133 -28.70 -26.53 -10.54
CA ASN A 133 -29.52 -27.31 -11.44
C ASN A 133 -30.13 -26.44 -12.56
N GLY A 134 -30.48 -25.19 -12.26
CA GLY A 134 -30.99 -24.24 -13.25
C GLY A 134 -29.95 -23.84 -14.30
N ILE A 135 -28.69 -23.62 -13.90
CA ILE A 135 -27.61 -23.29 -14.84
C ILE A 135 -27.11 -24.49 -15.65
N SER A 136 -27.18 -25.72 -15.11
CA SER A 136 -26.79 -26.93 -15.84
C SER A 136 -27.84 -27.43 -16.85
N ALA A 137 -29.06 -26.88 -16.81
CA ALA A 137 -30.14 -27.23 -17.73
C ALA A 137 -30.21 -26.33 -18.99
N LEU A 138 -29.29 -25.36 -19.11
CA LEU A 138 -29.09 -24.52 -20.30
C LEU A 138 -27.97 -25.10 -21.18
#